data_AF-A0A382M1C2-F1
#
_entry.id   AF-A0A382M1C2-F1
#
_cell.length_a   1.000
_cell.length_b   1.000
_cell.length_c   1.000
_cell.angle_alpha   90.00
_cell.angle_beta   90.00
_cell.angle_gamma   90.00
#
_symmetry.space_group_name_H-M   'P 1'
#
loop_
_entity.id
_entity.type
_entity.pdbx_description
1 polymer ?
#
loop_
_entity_poly.entity_id
_entity_poly.type
_entity_poly.pdbx_seq_one_letter_code
_entity_poly.pdbx_strand_id
1 'polypeptide(L)'
;MMNIETVIVIPARGGSKNIPRKNLQLIKGKPLISYAIEIAHKVKLSKKVIVSTEDEEISEISQQYGAEVIKRPNELAEDHINLLPVNQHVLKILENNNIYPKIIISLQPTAPFIEPTSIEDAIRFQQETKCDSVCSICKVQ
;
A
#
# COMPACT_ATOMS: atom_id res chain seq x y z
N MET A 1 -11.04 10.41 -18.63
CA MET A 1 -11.41 9.58 -17.48
C MET A 1 -10.82 8.19 -17.68
N MET A 2 -9.95 7.73 -16.78
CA MET A 2 -9.34 6.41 -16.84
C MET A 2 -9.88 5.57 -15.68
N ASN A 3 -10.72 4.59 -16.00
CA ASN A 3 -11.17 3.61 -15.02
C ASN A 3 -10.11 2.51 -14.94
N ILE A 4 -9.59 2.26 -13.73
CA ILE A 4 -8.63 1.19 -13.49
C ILE A 4 -9.23 0.18 -12.53
N GLU A 5 -8.93 -1.10 -12.73
CA GLU A 5 -9.56 -2.15 -11.93
C GLU A 5 -9.07 -2.08 -10.47
N THR A 6 -7.75 -2.03 -10.28
CA THR A 6 -7.14 -2.17 -8.95
C THR A 6 -5.94 -1.27 -8.77
N VAL A 7 -5.88 -0.60 -7.62
CA VAL A 7 -4.71 0.14 -7.13
C VAL A 7 -4.24 -0.50 -5.82
N ILE A 8 -2.95 -0.75 -5.71
CA ILE A 8 -2.31 -1.15 -4.45
C ILE A 8 -1.68 0.10 -3.82
N VAL A 9 -2.10 0.42 -2.61
CA VAL A 9 -1.56 1.50 -1.78
C VAL A 9 -0.73 0.88 -0.66
N ILE A 10 0.52 1.29 -0.57
CA ILE A 10 1.48 0.89 0.46
C ILE A 10 1.69 2.09 1.40
N PRO A 11 1.03 2.13 2.56
CA PRO A 11 1.21 3.19 3.52
C PRO A 11 2.53 3.00 4.29
N ALA A 12 3.47 3.92 4.12
CA ALA A 12 4.80 3.84 4.73
C ALA A 12 5.25 5.20 5.28
N ARG A 13 4.94 5.48 6.55
CA ARG A 13 5.43 6.68 7.24
C ARG A 13 6.87 6.52 7.73
N GLY A 14 7.60 7.62 7.87
CA GLY A 14 8.95 7.66 8.44
C GLY A 14 8.93 7.47 9.95
N GLY A 15 7.96 8.09 10.63
CA GLY A 15 7.77 7.99 12.08
C GLY A 15 7.23 6.63 12.51
N SER A 16 8.04 5.80 13.17
CA SER A 16 7.62 4.50 13.71
C SER A 16 7.97 4.39 15.19
N LYS A 17 6.96 4.21 16.05
CA LYS A 17 7.10 4.20 17.53
C LYS A 17 8.12 3.19 18.05
N ASN A 18 8.03 1.94 17.58
CA ASN A 18 8.76 0.82 18.19
C ASN A 18 10.11 0.58 17.51
N ILE A 19 10.20 0.82 16.21
CA ILE A 19 11.41 0.62 15.42
C ILE A 19 11.63 1.90 14.62
N PRO A 20 12.64 2.73 14.96
CA PRO A 20 12.96 3.92 14.19
C PRO A 20 13.23 3.57 12.72
N ARG A 21 12.70 4.37 11.80
CA ARG A 21 12.86 4.18 10.34
C ARG A 21 12.51 2.76 9.86
N LYS A 22 11.52 2.10 10.50
CA LYS A 22 11.16 0.69 10.27
C LYS A 22 11.07 0.29 8.79
N ASN A 23 10.47 1.14 7.95
CA ASN A 23 10.27 0.86 6.53
C ASN A 23 11.60 0.81 5.72
N LEU A 24 12.67 1.40 6.25
CA LEU A 24 14.00 1.39 5.67
C LEU A 24 14.95 0.35 6.28
N GLN A 25 14.56 -0.26 7.41
CA GLN A 25 15.37 -1.29 8.04
C GLN A 25 15.57 -2.47 7.09
N LEU A 26 16.80 -2.97 7.05
CA LEU A 26 17.17 -4.06 6.15
C LEU A 26 16.71 -5.40 6.72
N ILE A 27 15.89 -6.11 5.95
CA ILE A 27 15.58 -7.52 6.16
C ILE A 27 16.29 -8.29 5.06
N LYS A 28 17.16 -9.25 5.43
CA LYS A 28 17.96 -10.04 4.47
C LYS A 28 18.63 -9.20 3.36
N GLY A 29 19.12 -8.01 3.71
CA GLY A 29 19.84 -7.11 2.80
C GLY A 29 18.98 -6.18 1.95
N LYS A 30 17.66 -6.14 2.13
CA LYS A 30 16.76 -5.21 1.42
C LYS A 30 15.89 -4.39 2.40
N PRO A 31 15.57 -3.11 2.10
CA PRO A 31 14.66 -2.32 2.93
C PRO A 31 13.30 -3.01 3.10
N LEU A 32 12.70 -2.95 4.29
CA LEU A 32 11.41 -3.60 4.56
C LEU A 32 10.33 -3.22 3.53
N ILE A 33 10.24 -1.93 3.16
CA ILE A 33 9.25 -1.45 2.19
C ILE A 33 9.38 -2.09 0.80
N SER A 34 10.60 -2.47 0.41
CA SER A 34 10.83 -3.04 -0.91
C SER A 34 10.11 -4.36 -1.10
N TYR A 35 9.95 -5.15 -0.04
CA TYR A 35 9.20 -6.41 -0.09
C TYR A 35 7.75 -6.19 -0.50
N ALA A 36 7.08 -5.19 0.08
CA ALA A 36 5.70 -4.86 -0.26
C ALA A 36 5.58 -4.35 -1.71
N ILE A 37 6.54 -3.53 -2.17
CA ILE A 37 6.56 -3.04 -3.55
C ILE A 37 6.77 -4.19 -4.55
N GLU A 38 7.76 -5.05 -4.31
CA GLU A 38 8.04 -6.22 -5.14
C GLU A 38 6.84 -7.19 -5.19
N ILE A 39 6.15 -7.40 -4.06
CA ILE A 39 4.92 -8.20 -4.00
C ILE A 39 3.81 -7.54 -4.81
N ALA A 40 3.60 -6.24 -4.63
CA ALA A 40 2.55 -5.50 -5.34
C ALA A 40 2.73 -5.54 -6.87
N HIS A 41 3.97 -5.52 -7.36
CA HIS A 41 4.27 -5.68 -8.79
C HIS A 41 4.06 -7.11 -9.33
N LYS A 42 4.09 -8.13 -8.45
CA LYS A 42 3.81 -9.52 -8.84
C LYS A 42 2.31 -9.83 -8.94
N VAL A 43 1.45 -8.98 -8.38
CA VAL A 43 -0.02 -9.15 -8.44
C VAL A 43 -0.49 -8.83 -9.86
N LYS A 44 -0.96 -9.83 -10.61
CA LYS A 44 -1.33 -9.67 -12.02
C LYS A 44 -2.52 -8.73 -12.24
N LEU A 45 -3.41 -8.68 -11.25
CA LEU A 45 -4.61 -7.84 -11.26
C LEU A 45 -4.32 -6.39 -10.86
N SER A 46 -3.10 -6.07 -10.38
CA SER A 46 -2.70 -4.72 -10.02
C SER A 46 -2.42 -3.89 -11.27
N LYS A 47 -2.95 -2.66 -11.31
CA LYS A 47 -2.67 -1.70 -12.38
C LYS A 47 -1.75 -0.57 -11.95
N LYS A 48 -1.65 -0.31 -10.64
CA LYS A 48 -0.89 0.80 -10.08
C LYS A 48 -0.40 0.45 -8.68
N VAL A 49 0.88 0.68 -8.43
CA VAL A 49 1.50 0.51 -7.10
C VAL A 49 1.90 1.88 -6.60
N ILE A 50 1.29 2.31 -5.49
CA ILE A 50 1.46 3.65 -4.93
C ILE A 50 1.98 3.50 -3.50
N VAL A 51 3.11 4.11 -3.19
CA VAL A 51 3.55 4.33 -1.81
C VAL A 51 3.03 5.69 -1.36
N SER A 52 2.35 5.72 -0.20
CA SER A 52 1.99 6.96 0.47
C SER A 52 2.95 7.21 1.62
N THR A 53 3.72 8.29 1.54
CA THR A 53 4.71 8.66 2.57
C THR A 53 4.91 10.18 2.64
N GLU A 54 5.17 10.69 3.83
CA GLU A 54 5.63 12.06 4.10
C GLU A 54 7.17 12.19 4.07
N ASP A 55 7.86 11.05 4.06
CA ASP A 55 9.31 10.95 4.26
C ASP A 55 10.05 10.82 2.93
N GLU A 56 11.02 11.70 2.71
CA GLU A 56 11.70 11.83 1.41
C GLU A 56 12.57 10.61 1.08
N GLU A 57 13.29 10.05 2.04
CA GLU A 57 14.14 8.88 1.80
C GLU A 57 13.29 7.62 1.53
N ILE A 58 12.12 7.48 2.18
CA ILE A 58 11.15 6.43 1.82
C ILE A 58 10.63 6.66 0.40
N SER A 59 10.36 7.91 0.00
CA SER A 59 9.93 8.27 -1.35
C SER A 59 10.97 7.84 -2.39
N GLU A 60 12.22 8.26 -2.22
CA GLU A 60 13.34 7.95 -3.11
C GLU A 60 13.54 6.44 -3.27
N ILE A 61 13.61 5.70 -2.15
CA ILE A 61 13.76 4.24 -2.18
C ILE A 61 12.56 3.60 -2.88
N SER A 62 11.33 4.05 -2.60
CA SER A 62 10.14 3.48 -3.22
C SER A 62 10.15 3.62 -4.75
N GLN A 63 10.59 4.77 -5.25
CA GLN A 63 10.74 5.02 -6.68
C GLN A 63 11.82 4.13 -7.31
N GLN A 64 12.94 3.89 -6.61
CA GLN A 64 13.98 2.96 -7.07
C GLN A 64 13.45 1.52 -7.23
N TYR A 65 12.46 1.13 -6.42
CA TYR A 65 11.79 -0.17 -6.53
C TYR A 65 10.59 -0.16 -7.50
N GLY A 66 10.34 0.94 -8.21
CA GLY A 66 9.34 1.03 -9.28
C GLY A 66 7.94 1.44 -8.84
N ALA A 67 7.74 1.85 -7.58
CA ALA A 67 6.46 2.37 -7.12
C ALA A 67 6.30 3.86 -7.44
N GLU A 68 5.07 4.27 -7.73
CA GLU A 68 4.72 5.69 -7.71
C GLU A 68 4.60 6.16 -6.27
N VAL A 69 4.92 7.44 -6.02
CA VAL A 69 4.85 8.00 -4.67
C VAL A 69 3.84 9.14 -4.64
N ILE A 70 2.97 9.09 -3.62
CA ILE A 70 2.11 10.20 -3.25
C ILE A 70 2.60 10.75 -1.91
N LYS A 71 3.03 12.02 -1.96
CA LYS A 71 3.44 12.75 -0.75
C LYS A 71 2.26 12.87 0.19
N ARG A 72 2.41 12.30 1.38
CA ARG A 72 1.40 12.30 2.43
C ARG A 72 1.54 13.59 3.27
N PRO A 73 0.43 14.28 3.58
CA PRO A 73 0.43 15.32 4.60
C PRO A 73 0.89 14.79 5.96
N ASN A 74 1.67 15.57 6.70
CA ASN A 74 2.20 15.16 8.02
C ASN A 74 1.08 14.80 9.01
N GLU A 75 -0.07 15.46 8.91
CA GLU A 75 -1.29 15.19 9.69
C GLU A 75 -1.76 13.73 9.58
N LEU A 76 -1.55 13.11 8.40
CA LEU A 76 -1.91 11.72 8.13
C LEU A 76 -0.79 10.72 8.45
N ALA A 77 0.35 11.20 8.95
CA ALA A 77 1.48 10.38 9.40
C ALA A 77 1.49 10.19 10.92
N GLU A 78 0.57 10.83 11.65
CA GLU A 78 0.47 10.73 13.10
C GLU A 78 0.07 9.32 13.57
N ASP A 79 0.49 8.99 14.80
CA ASP A 79 0.34 7.66 15.38
C ASP A 79 -1.08 7.16 15.59
N HIS A 80 -2.03 8.08 15.74
CA HIS A 80 -3.43 7.78 15.99
C HIS A 80 -4.25 7.66 14.68
N ILE A 81 -3.61 7.91 13.52
CA ILE A 81 -4.27 7.89 12.23
C ILE A 81 -4.41 6.47 11.71
N ASN A 82 -5.66 6.09 11.43
CA ASN A 82 -6.00 4.81 10.81
C ASN A 82 -5.65 4.78 9.32
N LEU A 83 -5.67 3.59 8.72
CA LEU A 83 -5.37 3.40 7.29
C LEU A 83 -6.40 4.06 6.37
N LEU A 84 -7.65 4.20 6.80
CA LEU A 84 -8.74 4.73 5.98
C LEU A 84 -8.48 6.18 5.48
N PRO A 85 -8.17 7.17 6.35
CA PRO A 85 -7.78 8.52 5.93
C PRO A 85 -6.62 8.55 4.92
N VAL A 86 -5.62 7.68 5.08
CA VAL A 86 -4.48 7.57 4.16
C VAL A 86 -4.93 7.11 2.78
N ASN A 87 -5.79 6.09 2.71
CA ASN A 87 -6.33 5.59 1.46
C ASN A 87 -7.27 6.61 0.79
N GLN A 88 -8.08 7.34 1.57
CA GLN A 88 -8.94 8.42 1.06
C GLN A 88 -8.11 9.57 0.46
N HIS A 89 -6.99 9.93 1.09
CA HIS A 89 -6.08 10.92 0.54
C HIS A 89 -5.51 10.50 -0.82
N VAL A 90 -5.07 9.24 -0.93
CA VAL A 90 -4.59 8.68 -2.21
C VAL A 90 -5.70 8.68 -3.27
N LEU A 91 -6.90 8.22 -2.92
CA LEU A 91 -8.06 8.22 -3.82
C LEU A 91 -8.35 9.63 -4.36
N LYS A 92 -8.41 10.64 -3.48
CA LYS A 92 -8.67 12.02 -3.88
C LYS A 92 -7.64 12.55 -4.89
N ILE A 93 -6.37 12.21 -4.73
CA ILE A 93 -5.32 12.59 -5.68
C ILE A 93 -5.50 11.87 -7.02
N LEU A 94 -5.88 10.59 -7.01
CA LEU A 94 -6.18 9.85 -8.24
C LEU A 94 -7.39 10.45 -8.98
N GLU A 95 -8.47 10.76 -8.26
CA GLU A 95 -9.68 11.38 -8.81
C GLU A 95 -9.39 12.74 -9.44
N ASN A 96 -8.59 13.58 -8.76
CA ASN A 96 -8.12 14.86 -9.31
C ASN A 96 -7.31 14.69 -10.62
N ASN A 97 -6.65 13.54 -10.79
CA ASN A 97 -5.94 13.17 -12.01
C ASN A 97 -6.82 12.36 -12.99
N ASN A 98 -8.14 12.35 -12.81
CA ASN A 98 -9.12 11.62 -13.61
C ASN A 98 -8.93 10.09 -13.63
N ILE A 99 -8.37 9.52 -12.56
CA ILE A 99 -8.17 8.09 -12.37
C ILE A 99 -9.15 7.59 -11.30
N TYR A 100 -9.97 6.60 -11.65
CA TYR A 100 -11.01 6.07 -10.78
C TYR A 100 -10.82 4.56 -10.58
N PRO A 101 -10.20 4.14 -9.47
CA PRO A 101 -10.03 2.72 -9.17
C PRO A 101 -11.34 2.09 -8.69
N LYS A 102 -11.65 0.87 -9.16
CA LYS A 102 -12.77 0.10 -8.60
C LYS A 102 -12.43 -0.52 -7.25
N ILE A 103 -11.18 -0.97 -7.09
CA ILE A 103 -10.68 -1.60 -5.86
C ILE A 103 -9.39 -0.90 -5.42
N ILE A 104 -9.35 -0.53 -4.14
CA ILE A 104 -8.13 -0.08 -3.46
C ILE A 104 -7.68 -1.18 -2.48
N ILE A 105 -6.42 -1.58 -2.59
CA ILE A 105 -5.80 -2.55 -1.71
C ILE A 105 -4.81 -1.83 -0.82
N SER A 106 -5.02 -1.87 0.49
CA SER A 106 -4.09 -1.31 1.47
C SER A 106 -3.07 -2.38 1.91
N LEU A 107 -1.91 -2.42 1.27
CA LEU A 107 -0.85 -3.39 1.53
C LEU A 107 0.16 -2.86 2.57
N GLN A 108 0.15 -3.41 3.78
CA GLN A 108 1.04 -2.96 4.85
C GLN A 108 2.48 -3.48 4.66
N PRO A 109 3.52 -2.62 4.72
CA PRO A 109 4.92 -3.05 4.67
C PRO A 109 5.32 -4.08 5.73
N THR A 110 4.61 -4.11 6.86
CA THR A 110 4.85 -5.02 7.98
C THR A 110 4.36 -6.45 7.75
N ALA A 111 3.76 -6.74 6.59
CA ALA A 111 3.44 -8.09 6.16
C ALA A 111 4.33 -8.52 4.97
N PRO A 112 5.67 -8.59 5.12
CA PRO A 112 6.59 -8.82 4.01
C PRO A 112 6.53 -10.23 3.40
N PHE A 113 5.76 -11.13 4.02
CA PHE A 113 5.60 -12.53 3.59
C PHE A 113 4.22 -12.82 2.99
N ILE A 114 3.38 -11.79 2.79
CA ILE A 114 2.11 -12.00 2.09
C ILE A 114 2.41 -12.45 0.65
N GLU A 115 1.69 -13.48 0.20
CA GLU A 115 1.86 -13.96 -1.16
C GLU A 115 1.02 -13.11 -2.13
N PRO A 116 1.51 -12.86 -3.36
CA PRO A 116 0.71 -12.18 -4.38
C PRO A 116 -0.63 -12.89 -4.63
N THR A 117 -0.66 -14.23 -4.53
CA THR A 117 -1.85 -15.07 -4.64
C THR A 117 -2.91 -14.71 -3.60
N SER A 118 -2.51 -14.44 -2.35
CA SER A 118 -3.45 -14.02 -1.29
C SER A 118 -4.14 -12.68 -1.62
N ILE A 119 -3.43 -11.77 -2.27
CA ILE A 119 -3.99 -10.49 -2.72
C ILE A 119 -4.96 -10.73 -3.88
N GLU A 120 -4.60 -11.59 -4.84
CA GLU A 120 -5.47 -11.96 -5.95
C GLU A 120 -6.74 -12.69 -5.49
N ASP A 121 -6.63 -13.56 -4.48
CA ASP A 121 -7.76 -14.24 -3.85
C ASP A 121 -8.70 -13.24 -3.16
N ALA A 122 -8.16 -12.25 -2.45
CA ALA A 122 -8.97 -11.20 -1.83
C ALA A 122 -9.75 -10.37 -2.87
N ILE A 123 -9.13 -10.08 -4.02
CA ILE A 123 -9.80 -9.39 -5.14
C ILE A 123 -10.93 -10.26 -5.69
N ARG A 124 -10.66 -11.54 -5.99
CA ARG A 124 -11.68 -12.48 -6.50
C ARG A 124 -12.85 -12.61 -5.53
N PHE A 125 -12.55 -12.81 -4.24
CA PHE A 125 -13.55 -12.94 -3.19
C PHE A 125 -14.45 -11.69 -3.11
N GLN A 126 -13.86 -10.50 -3.20
CA GLN A 126 -14.62 -9.25 -3.23
C GLN A 126 -15.54 -9.19 -4.45
N GLN A 127 -15.06 -9.57 -5.64
CA GLN A 127 -15.84 -9.55 -6.88
C GLN A 127 -16.99 -10.57 -6.88
N GLU A 128 -16.75 -11.77 -6.36
CA GLU A 128 -17.74 -12.86 -6.29
C GLU A 128 -18.86 -12.54 -5.30
N THR A 129 -18.49 -12.08 -4.11
CA THR A 129 -19.46 -11.78 -3.03
C THR A 129 -20.09 -10.41 -3.15
N LYS A 130 -19.48 -9.50 -3.93
CA LYS A 130 -19.85 -8.09 -4.04
C LYS A 130 -19.85 -7.35 -2.69
N CYS A 131 -19.06 -7.81 -1.72
CA CYS A 131 -18.90 -7.10 -0.46
C CYS A 131 -18.14 -5.78 -0.65
N ASP A 132 -18.37 -4.82 0.23
CA ASP A 132 -17.69 -3.52 0.18
C ASP A 132 -16.20 -3.60 0.57
N SER A 133 -15.83 -4.56 1.43
CA SER A 133 -14.47 -4.68 1.95
C SER A 133 -14.08 -6.12 2.29
N VAL A 134 -12.80 -6.45 2.07
CA VAL A 134 -12.17 -7.71 2.47
C VAL A 134 -10.97 -7.43 3.35
N CYS A 135 -10.79 -8.22 4.40
CA CYS A 135 -9.65 -8.11 5.31
C CYS A 135 -8.98 -9.47 5.48
N SER A 136 -7.65 -9.52 5.39
CA SER A 136 -6.89 -10.73 5.70
C SER A 136 -6.82 -10.94 7.21
N ILE A 137 -7.07 -12.17 7.63
CA ILE A 137 -6.96 -12.61 9.02
C ILE A 137 -6.14 -13.89 9.09
N CYS A 138 -5.53 -14.15 10.24
CA CYS A 138 -4.90 -15.43 10.54
C CYS A 138 -5.40 -15.94 11.89
N LYS A 139 -5.36 -17.27 12.08
CA LYS A 139 -5.64 -17.87 13.37
C LYS A 139 -4.55 -17.48 14.36
N VAL A 140 -4.92 -16.90 15.50
CA VAL A 140 -4.00 -16.64 16.60
C VAL A 140 -3.55 -17.99 17.17
N GLN A 141 -2.22 -18.15 17.29
CA GLN A 141 -1.60 -19.32 17.91
C GLN A 141 -1.54 -19.17 19.43
#